data_AF-A0A1G7S6S6-F1
#
_entry.id   AF-A0A1G7S6S6-F1
#
_cell.length_a   1.000
_cell.length_b   1.000
_cell.length_c   1.000
_cell.angle_alpha   90.00
_cell.angle_beta   90.00
_cell.angle_gamma   90.00
#
_symmetry.space_group_name_H-M   'P 1'
#
loop_
_entity.id
_entity.type
_entity.pdbx_description
1 polymer ?
#
loop_
_entity_poly.entity_id
_entity_poly.type
_entity_poly.pdbx_seq_one_letter_code
_entity_poly.pdbx_strand_id
1 'polypeptide(L)'
;MYEEEIMKIYKESKKRYGAPKIHKMPINKGYNISLKKVQRLMNRLGIKSIIIKKFKPYTSKNRVEEKESVLNRDFSTNTINEE
;
A
#
# COMPACT_ATOMS: atom_id res chain seq x y z
N MET A 1 -14.86 20.59 -14.51
CA MET A 1 -15.27 20.10 -13.18
C MET A 1 -14.22 19.13 -12.66
N TYR A 2 -13.58 19.41 -11.52
CA TYR A 2 -12.56 18.49 -10.98
C TYR A 2 -13.15 17.30 -10.22
N GLU A 3 -14.42 17.38 -9.85
CA GLU A 3 -15.12 16.40 -9.01
C GLU A 3 -15.38 15.08 -9.74
N GLU A 4 -15.83 15.17 -10.99
CA GLU A 4 -16.04 13.99 -11.84
C GLU A 4 -14.76 13.22 -12.06
N GLU A 5 -13.65 13.93 -12.33
CA GLU A 5 -12.35 13.30 -12.54
C GLU A 5 -11.84 12.65 -11.24
N ILE A 6 -11.96 13.36 -10.11
CA ILE A 6 -11.61 12.82 -8.79
C ILE A 6 -12.44 11.55 -8.52
N MET A 7 -13.74 11.56 -8.83
CA MET A 7 -14.63 10.41 -8.65
C MET A 7 -14.27 9.26 -9.59
N LYS A 8 -13.89 9.56 -10.84
CA LYS A 8 -13.42 8.58 -11.82
C LYS A 8 -12.16 7.88 -11.32
N ILE A 9 -11.14 8.65 -10.94
CA ILE A 9 -9.89 8.14 -10.36
C ILE A 9 -10.15 7.33 -9.08
N TYR A 10 -11.06 7.81 -8.24
CA TYR A 10 -11.43 7.12 -7.00
C TYR A 10 -12.07 5.75 -7.29
N LYS A 11 -12.95 5.65 -8.29
CA LYS A 11 -13.54 4.39 -8.74
C LYS A 11 -12.51 3.47 -9.41
N GLU A 12 -11.69 3.99 -10.34
CA GLU A 12 -10.63 3.25 -11.04
C GLU A 12 -9.60 2.66 -10.07
N SER A 13 -9.23 3.43 -9.04
CA SER A 13 -8.31 2.97 -8.00
C SER A 13 -8.93 1.98 -7.01
N LYS A 14 -10.19 1.54 -7.23
CA LYS A 14 -10.98 0.70 -6.31
C LYS A 14 -11.05 1.31 -4.92
N LYS A 15 -11.23 2.63 -4.85
CA LYS A 15 -11.34 3.43 -3.63
C LYS A 15 -10.10 3.40 -2.72
N ARG A 16 -8.95 2.91 -3.21
CA ARG A 16 -7.70 2.81 -2.44
C ARG A 16 -6.96 4.14 -2.33
N TYR A 17 -7.24 5.08 -3.22
CA TYR A 17 -6.49 6.33 -3.29
C TYR A 17 -7.15 7.41 -2.45
N GLY A 18 -6.33 8.08 -1.64
CA GLY A 18 -6.68 9.31 -0.94
C GLY A 18 -6.15 10.54 -1.68
N ALA A 19 -6.41 11.72 -1.12
CA ALA A 19 -6.01 13.00 -1.70
C ALA A 19 -4.54 13.06 -2.18
N PRO A 20 -3.53 12.51 -1.45
CA PRO A 20 -2.15 12.53 -1.92
C PRO A 20 -1.92 11.75 -3.21
N LYS A 21 -2.56 10.59 -3.37
CA LYS A 21 -2.41 9.76 -4.57
C LYS A 21 -3.21 10.33 -5.73
N ILE A 22 -4.42 10.82 -5.47
CA ILE A 22 -5.27 11.47 -6.48
C ILE A 22 -4.59 12.75 -7.01
N HIS A 23 -4.02 13.57 -6.12
CA HIS A 23 -3.27 14.76 -6.50
C HIS A 23 -2.04 14.45 -7.37
N LYS A 24 -1.33 13.36 -7.08
CA LYS A 24 -0.16 12.91 -7.85
C LYS A 24 -0.53 12.24 -9.20
N MET A 25 -1.79 11.93 -9.45
CA MET A 25 -2.17 10.97 -10.49
C MET A 25 -2.11 11.51 -11.93
N PRO A 26 -2.10 12.84 -12.19
CA PRO A 26 -1.78 13.26 -13.56
C PRO A 26 -1.00 14.57 -13.70
N ILE A 27 0.26 14.44 -14.13
CA ILE A 27 1.02 15.48 -14.87
C ILE A 27 0.54 15.52 -16.35
N ASN A 28 0.09 14.40 -16.92
CA ASN A 28 -0.26 14.28 -18.35
C ASN A 28 -1.61 14.86 -18.77
N LYS A 29 -2.48 15.25 -17.81
CA LYS A 29 -3.83 15.81 -18.11
C LYS A 29 -3.95 17.31 -17.77
N GLY A 30 -2.84 17.99 -17.44
CA GLY A 30 -2.83 19.43 -17.17
C GLY A 30 -3.52 19.86 -15.86
N TYR A 31 -3.68 18.95 -14.89
CA TYR A 31 -4.36 19.24 -13.63
C TYR A 31 -3.45 20.02 -12.66
N ASN A 32 -3.51 21.35 -12.71
CA ASN A 32 -2.84 22.20 -11.73
C ASN A 32 -3.76 22.49 -10.52
N ILE A 33 -4.06 21.46 -9.73
CA ILE A 33 -4.90 21.57 -8.52
C ILE A 33 -4.02 21.41 -7.28
N SER A 34 -4.13 22.31 -6.31
CA SER A 34 -3.45 22.14 -5.03
C SER A 34 -3.99 20.93 -4.24
N LEU A 35 -3.11 20.26 -3.48
CA LEU A 35 -3.50 19.15 -2.60
C LEU A 35 -4.67 19.52 -1.67
N LYS A 36 -4.68 20.75 -1.15
CA LYS A 36 -5.75 21.27 -0.28
C LYS A 36 -7.10 21.34 -0.99
N LYS A 37 -7.12 21.73 -2.27
CA LYS A 37 -8.35 21.75 -3.06
C LYS A 37 -8.86 20.34 -3.33
N VAL A 38 -7.98 19.37 -3.62
CA VAL A 38 -8.36 17.94 -3.72
C VAL A 38 -8.96 17.45 -2.41
N GLN A 39 -8.35 17.75 -1.26
CA GLN A 39 -8.88 17.37 0.06
C GLN A 39 -10.28 17.94 0.30
N ARG A 40 -10.50 19.24 0.03
CA ARG A 40 -11.82 19.88 0.19
C ARG A 40 -12.87 19.24 -0.72
N LEU A 41 -12.54 18.95 -1.97
CA LEU A 41 -13.44 18.29 -2.91
C LEU A 41 -13.76 16.86 -2.47
N MET A 42 -12.77 16.09 -2.01
CA MET A 42 -13.00 14.75 -1.46
C MET A 42 -13.95 14.77 -0.26
N ASN A 43 -13.78 15.74 0.64
CA ASN A 43 -14.66 15.92 1.81
C ASN A 43 -16.08 16.28 1.36
N ARG A 44 -16.23 17.22 0.41
CA ARG A 44 -17.54 17.61 -0.14
C ARG A 44 -18.27 16.44 -0.79
N LEU A 45 -17.53 15.57 -1.50
CA LEU A 45 -18.06 14.37 -2.14
C LEU A 45 -18.24 13.18 -1.17
N GLY A 46 -17.82 13.31 0.09
CA GLY A 46 -17.91 12.24 1.09
C GLY A 46 -17.02 11.02 0.80
N ILE A 47 -15.97 11.16 -0.02
CA ILE A 47 -15.10 10.06 -0.43
C ILE A 47 -13.81 10.00 0.40
N LYS A 48 -13.37 8.79 0.74
CA LYS A 48 -12.14 8.52 1.50
C LYS A 48 -11.46 7.24 1.05
N SER A 49 -10.15 7.15 1.28
CA SER A 49 -9.38 5.92 1.05
C SER A 49 -9.93 4.79 1.92
N ILE A 50 -10.11 3.59 1.33
CA ILE A 50 -10.45 2.37 2.08
C ILE A 50 -9.31 1.95 3.02
N ILE A 51 -8.06 2.25 2.67
CA ILE A 51 -6.91 1.86 3.48
C ILE A 51 -6.86 2.76 4.72
N ILE A 52 -7.27 2.21 5.86
CA ILE A 52 -7.28 2.90 7.17
C ILE A 52 -5.95 2.71 7.91
N LYS A 53 -5.41 1.49 7.93
CA LYS A 53 -4.15 1.16 8.61
C LYS A 53 -3.25 0.33 7.68
N LYS A 54 -1.95 0.60 7.69
CA LYS A 54 -0.97 -0.26 7.02
C LYS A 54 -0.83 -1.57 7.79
N PHE A 55 -0.77 -2.69 7.08
CA PHE A 55 -0.40 -3.97 7.68
C PHE A 55 0.97 -3.83 8.34
N LYS A 56 1.07 -4.28 9.59
CA LYS A 56 2.34 -4.40 10.31
C LYS A 56 2.51 -5.89 10.60
N PRO A 57 3.51 -6.57 10.00
CA PRO A 57 3.78 -7.95 10.35
C PRO A 57 4.10 -8.03 11.84
N TYR A 58 3.57 -9.06 12.50
CA TYR A 58 3.92 -9.35 13.88
C TYR A 58 5.35 -9.90 13.92
N THR A 59 6.20 -9.38 14.79
CA THR A 59 7.53 -9.95 15.01
C THR A 59 7.37 -11.25 15.79
N SER A 60 7.76 -12.38 15.19
CA SER A 60 7.83 -13.64 15.93
C SER A 60 8.93 -13.52 16.99
N LYS A 61 8.55 -13.44 18.26
CA LYS A 61 9.48 -13.47 19.40
C LYS A 61 10.04 -14.88 19.66
N ASN A 62 9.45 -15.89 19.03
CA ASN A 62 9.86 -17.27 19.22
C ASN A 62 11.12 -17.53 18.40
N ARG A 63 12.12 -18.12 19.05
CA ARG A 63 13.21 -18.81 18.35
C ARG A 63 12.53 -19.82 17.42
N VAL A 64 12.85 -19.78 16.14
CA VAL A 64 12.39 -20.83 15.21
C VAL A 64 13.04 -22.11 15.71
N GLU A 65 12.26 -22.96 16.39
CA GLU A 65 12.72 -24.30 16.74
C GLU A 65 13.00 -25.03 15.43
N GLU A 66 14.15 -25.71 15.39
CA GLU A 66 14.53 -26.55 14.26
C GLU A 66 13.42 -27.57 14.04
N LYS A 67 12.81 -27.51 12.86
CA LYS A 67 11.76 -28.44 12.47
C LYS A 67 12.40 -29.69 11.91
N GLU A 68 11.80 -30.84 12.19
CA GLU A 68 12.24 -32.11 11.64
C GLU A 68 12.27 -32.08 10.11
N SER A 69 13.36 -32.61 9.53
CA SER A 69 13.58 -32.71 8.09
C SER A 69 12.68 -33.79 7.51
N VAL A 70 11.48 -33.41 7.08
CA VAL A 70 10.49 -34.33 6.46
C VAL A 70 11.04 -35.01 5.19
N LEU A 71 12.06 -34.41 4.56
CA LEU A 71 12.67 -34.88 3.32
C LEU A 71 13.99 -35.66 3.55
N ASN A 72 14.37 -35.94 4.80
CA ASN A 72 15.64 -36.59 5.17
C ASN A 72 16.86 -35.96 4.46
N ARG A 73 16.86 -34.63 4.33
CA ARG A 73 18.00 -33.88 3.79
C ARG A 73 18.97 -33.53 4.90
N ASP A 74 20.26 -33.61 4.57
CA ASP A 74 21.34 -33.13 5.41
C ASP A 74 21.44 -31.60 5.29
N PHE A 75 21.33 -30.93 6.44
CA PHE A 75 21.46 -29.47 6.58
C PHE A 75 22.65 -29.12 7.50
N SER A 76 23.57 -30.06 7.73
CA SER A 76 24.79 -29.79 8.47
C SER A 76 25.61 -28.70 7.78
N THR A 77 26.24 -27.84 8.57
CA THR A 77 27.10 -26.76 8.07
C THR A 77 28.23 -26.58 9.07
N ASN A 78 29.48 -26.48 8.59
CA ASN A 78 30.65 -26.33 9.44
C ASN A 78 30.89 -24.87 9.82
N THR A 79 30.47 -23.92 8.97
CA THR A 79 30.67 -22.48 9.18
C THR A 79 29.46 -21.65 8.73
N ILE A 80 29.36 -20.41 9.23
CA ILE A 80 28.30 -19.49 8.78
C ILE A 80 28.53 -19.10 7.31
N ASN A 81 27.50 -19.24 6.48
CA ASN A 81 27.50 -18.98 5.03
C ASN A 81 28.44 -19.88 4.21
N GLU A 82 28.44 -21.18 4.49
CA GLU A 82 29.04 -22.19 3.59
C GLU A 82 28.09 -22.38 2.38
N GLU A 83 28.63 -22.26 1.17
CA GLU A 83 27.88 -22.40 -0.11
C GLU A 83 27.82 -23.86 -0.61
#